data_AF-A0A7W0VY40-F1
#
_entry.id   AF-A0A7W0VY40-F1
#
_cell.length_a   1.000
_cell.length_b   1.000
_cell.length_c   1.000
_cell.angle_alpha   90.00
_cell.angle_beta   90.00
_cell.angle_gamma   90.00
#
_symmetry.space_group_name_H-M   'P 1'
#
loop_
_entity.id
_entity.type
_entity.pdbx_description
1 polymer ?
#
loop_
_entity_poly.entity_id
_entity_poly.type
_entity_poly.pdbx_seq_one_letter_code
_entity_poly.pdbx_strand_id
1 'polypeptide(L)'
;MLLSRAQVAERIGASVATVRRYEGTLLHPHLDKDGTHRFDPKEVTALAASRANQALDRGKIRNAKPVVSDARTRGEIAALVFERLEQRQSHAEIVIGLRIEPELVGELFDQYCLGLTERQLRKREPRVPLMEDIETATRLDLTKRLGALPEVEVTRISIGRWRGVYPAGDDKADYAWIVELGGFHVSGGCTVDEITQRYGPGSYRISAYGFNPPGLRWELLIEDLA
;
A
#
# COMPACT_ATOMS: atom_id res chain seq x y z
N MET A 1 12.57 -22.77 -2.16
CA MET A 1 12.21 -23.78 -1.13
C MET A 1 10.69 -23.90 -1.13
N LEU A 2 10.13 -25.10 -1.27
CA LEU A 2 8.68 -25.27 -1.24
C LEU A 2 8.12 -25.09 0.19
N LEU A 3 6.90 -24.57 0.29
CA LEU A 3 6.25 -24.25 1.57
C LEU A 3 5.36 -25.39 2.05
N SER A 4 5.20 -25.53 3.36
CA SER A 4 4.17 -26.39 3.97
C SER A 4 2.83 -25.66 4.06
N ARG A 5 1.73 -26.41 4.28
CA ARG A 5 0.39 -25.82 4.49
C ARG A 5 0.34 -24.77 5.60
N ALA A 6 1.09 -24.99 6.68
CA ALA A 6 1.14 -24.05 7.81
C ALA A 6 1.82 -22.73 7.39
N GLN A 7 2.94 -22.82 6.69
CA GLN A 7 3.64 -21.64 6.16
C GLN A 7 2.80 -20.90 5.12
N VAL A 8 2.05 -21.64 4.27
CA VAL A 8 1.11 -21.03 3.32
C VAL A 8 0.00 -20.29 4.05
N ALA A 9 -0.61 -20.92 5.06
CA ALA A 9 -1.71 -20.36 5.85
C ALA A 9 -1.30 -19.03 6.51
N GLU A 10 -0.14 -19.01 7.14
CA GLU A 10 0.46 -17.81 7.74
C GLU A 10 0.68 -16.72 6.67
N ARG A 11 1.31 -17.07 5.55
CA ARG A 11 1.69 -16.10 4.51
C ARG A 11 0.50 -15.47 3.79
N ILE A 12 -0.60 -16.20 3.61
CA ILE A 12 -1.82 -15.67 2.96
C ILE A 12 -2.85 -15.12 3.95
N GLY A 13 -2.56 -15.16 5.26
CA GLY A 13 -3.47 -14.73 6.32
C GLY A 13 -4.77 -15.55 6.37
N ALA A 14 -4.69 -16.87 6.25
CA ALA A 14 -5.84 -17.77 6.28
C ALA A 14 -5.62 -18.98 7.21
N SER A 15 -6.67 -19.72 7.51
CA SER A 15 -6.54 -20.98 8.27
C SER A 15 -6.02 -22.11 7.37
N VAL A 16 -5.33 -23.10 7.95
CA VAL A 16 -4.90 -24.32 7.24
C VAL A 16 -6.08 -25.04 6.57
N ALA A 17 -7.25 -25.03 7.21
CA ALA A 17 -8.47 -25.59 6.62
C ALA A 17 -8.88 -24.84 5.34
N THR A 18 -8.70 -23.52 5.31
CA THR A 18 -8.93 -22.71 4.09
C THR A 18 -7.91 -23.04 3.02
N VAL A 19 -6.62 -23.18 3.37
CA VAL A 19 -5.57 -23.62 2.43
C VAL A 19 -5.94 -24.95 1.76
N ARG A 20 -6.42 -25.93 2.54
CA ARG A 20 -6.89 -27.22 1.98
C ARG A 20 -8.02 -27.07 0.97
N ARG A 21 -8.91 -26.09 1.16
CA ARG A 21 -9.99 -25.81 0.19
C ARG A 21 -9.48 -25.16 -1.09
N TYR A 22 -8.31 -24.51 -1.04
CA TYR A 22 -7.66 -23.90 -2.20
C TYR A 22 -6.82 -24.89 -3.00
N GLU A 23 -6.45 -26.02 -2.42
CA GLU A 23 -5.72 -27.09 -3.11
C GLU A 23 -6.54 -27.62 -4.30
N GLY A 24 -5.90 -27.69 -5.47
CA GLY A 24 -6.50 -28.14 -6.74
C GLY A 24 -7.35 -27.08 -7.45
N THR A 25 -7.46 -25.86 -6.91
CA THR A 25 -8.19 -24.76 -7.56
C THR A 25 -7.34 -23.49 -7.65
N LEU A 26 -6.94 -22.93 -6.51
CA LEU A 26 -6.14 -21.71 -6.41
C LEU A 26 -4.68 -21.99 -6.04
N LEU A 27 -4.40 -23.19 -5.51
CA LEU A 27 -3.08 -23.65 -5.15
C LEU A 27 -2.85 -25.06 -5.72
N HIS A 28 -1.68 -25.30 -6.30
CA HIS A 28 -1.34 -26.55 -6.97
C HIS A 28 -0.15 -27.22 -6.27
N PRO A 29 -0.38 -27.91 -5.13
CA PRO A 29 0.72 -28.52 -4.38
C PRO A 29 1.34 -29.71 -5.11
N HIS A 30 2.65 -29.88 -4.94
CA HIS A 30 3.39 -31.08 -5.32
C HIS A 30 3.58 -31.99 -4.12
N LEU A 31 3.53 -33.30 -4.32
CA LEU A 31 3.90 -34.28 -3.29
C LEU A 31 5.43 -34.38 -3.21
N ASP A 32 5.99 -34.27 -2.00
CA ASP A 32 7.40 -34.59 -1.77
C ASP A 32 7.63 -36.09 -1.57
N LYS A 33 8.89 -36.47 -1.29
CA LYS A 33 9.31 -37.87 -1.11
C LYS A 33 8.59 -38.56 0.06
N ASP A 34 8.09 -37.79 1.01
CA ASP A 34 7.38 -38.27 2.20
C ASP A 34 5.85 -38.24 2.00
N GLY A 35 5.37 -37.96 0.79
CA GLY A 35 3.95 -37.83 0.48
C GLY A 35 3.31 -36.57 1.07
N THR A 36 4.11 -35.58 1.47
CA THR A 36 3.61 -34.32 2.03
C THR A 36 3.38 -33.30 0.94
N HIS A 37 2.22 -32.61 0.96
CA HIS A 37 1.91 -31.51 0.04
C HIS A 37 2.83 -30.31 0.28
N ARG A 38 3.51 -29.89 -0.78
CA ARG A 38 4.46 -28.77 -0.82
C ARG A 38 4.04 -27.76 -1.87
N PHE A 39 4.09 -26.47 -1.53
CA PHE A 39 3.56 -25.39 -2.35
C PHE A 39 4.68 -24.53 -2.92
N ASP A 40 4.52 -24.06 -4.16
CA ASP A 40 5.43 -23.08 -4.75
C ASP A 40 5.26 -21.72 -4.05
N PRO A 41 6.34 -21.12 -3.49
CA PRO A 41 6.29 -19.77 -2.93
C PRO A 41 5.74 -18.71 -3.88
N LYS A 42 6.00 -18.82 -5.19
CA LYS A 42 5.53 -17.84 -6.18
C LYS A 42 4.02 -17.84 -6.28
N GLU A 43 3.42 -19.03 -6.42
CA GLU A 43 1.96 -19.20 -6.46
C GLU A 43 1.30 -18.67 -5.19
N VAL A 44 1.87 -19.01 -4.03
CA VAL A 44 1.37 -18.57 -2.72
C VAL A 44 1.43 -17.04 -2.59
N THR A 45 2.50 -16.42 -3.07
CA THR A 45 2.68 -14.96 -3.03
C THR A 45 1.70 -14.27 -3.98
N ALA A 46 1.47 -14.82 -5.17
CA ALA A 46 0.46 -14.33 -6.11
C ALA A 46 -0.95 -14.40 -5.52
N LEU A 47 -1.29 -15.50 -4.83
CA LEU A 47 -2.56 -15.61 -4.13
C LEU A 47 -2.68 -14.60 -2.99
N ALA A 48 -1.61 -14.37 -2.23
CA ALA A 48 -1.59 -13.36 -1.17
C ALA A 48 -1.86 -11.95 -1.72
N ALA A 49 -1.16 -11.56 -2.81
CA ALA A 49 -1.36 -10.27 -3.46
C ALA A 49 -2.79 -10.11 -4.01
N SER A 50 -3.32 -11.14 -4.68
CA SER A 50 -4.70 -11.16 -5.19
C SER A 50 -5.73 -10.98 -4.07
N ARG A 51 -5.56 -11.67 -2.94
CA ARG A 51 -6.45 -11.52 -1.78
C ARG A 51 -6.38 -10.13 -1.15
N ALA A 52 -5.18 -9.57 -1.03
CA ALA A 52 -4.99 -8.21 -0.53
C ALA A 52 -5.73 -7.21 -1.42
N ASN A 53 -5.63 -7.34 -2.75
CA ASN A 53 -6.35 -6.50 -3.70
C ASN A 53 -7.88 -6.70 -3.63
N GLN A 54 -8.36 -7.94 -3.53
CA GLN A 54 -9.80 -8.19 -3.36
C GLN A 54 -10.36 -7.62 -2.05
N ALA A 55 -9.57 -7.54 -0.99
CA ALA A 55 -9.99 -6.91 0.25
C ALA A 55 -10.20 -5.40 0.06
N LEU A 56 -9.33 -4.74 -0.72
CA LEU A 56 -9.49 -3.32 -1.09
C LEU A 56 -10.77 -3.11 -1.90
N ASP A 57 -11.04 -3.98 -2.88
CA ASP A 57 -12.25 -3.87 -3.72
C ASP A 57 -13.54 -4.15 -2.95
N ARG A 58 -13.55 -5.19 -2.10
CA ARG A 58 -14.73 -5.56 -1.29
C ARG A 58 -15.06 -4.52 -0.21
N GLY A 59 -14.08 -3.72 0.19
CA GLY A 59 -14.29 -2.53 1.01
C GLY A 59 -15.31 -1.54 0.43
N LYS A 60 -15.49 -1.53 -0.90
CA LYS A 60 -16.50 -0.70 -1.58
C LYS A 60 -17.93 -1.24 -1.52
N ILE A 61 -18.15 -2.52 -1.16
CA ILE A 61 -19.45 -3.20 -1.39
C ILE A 61 -20.13 -3.67 -0.09
N ARG A 62 -19.42 -3.79 1.03
CA ARG A 62 -20.03 -4.30 2.27
C ARG A 62 -20.60 -3.19 3.14
N ASN A 63 -21.91 -2.98 3.02
CA ASN A 63 -22.80 -2.59 4.13
C ASN A 63 -22.76 -3.67 5.23
N ALA A 64 -21.61 -3.87 5.86
CA ALA A 64 -21.48 -4.77 6.99
C ALA A 64 -21.98 -4.02 8.23
N LYS A 65 -23.11 -4.49 8.78
CA LYS A 65 -23.64 -4.11 10.10
C LYS A 65 -22.47 -3.88 11.07
N PRO A 66 -22.40 -2.74 11.76
CA PRO A 66 -21.28 -2.43 12.65
C PRO A 66 -21.22 -3.54 13.70
N VAL A 67 -20.15 -4.34 13.63
CA VAL A 67 -19.81 -5.24 14.73
C VAL A 67 -19.43 -4.30 15.85
N VAL A 68 -20.23 -4.32 16.90
CA VAL A 68 -20.13 -3.53 18.13
C VAL A 68 -18.66 -3.33 18.46
N SER A 69 -18.18 -2.11 18.22
CA SER A 69 -16.84 -1.70 18.53
C SER A 69 -16.71 -1.70 20.05
N ASP A 70 -15.70 -2.37 20.59
CA ASP A 70 -15.02 -1.79 21.74
C ASP A 70 -14.78 -0.32 21.40
N ALA A 71 -15.32 0.58 22.22
CA ALA A 71 -15.32 2.01 21.95
C ALA A 71 -13.88 2.52 21.97
N ARG A 72 -13.20 2.42 20.82
CA ARG A 72 -11.86 2.97 20.63
C ARG A 72 -11.92 4.45 20.97
N THR A 73 -10.99 4.88 21.80
CA THR A 73 -10.83 6.29 22.11
C THR A 73 -10.41 7.05 20.85
N ARG A 74 -10.68 8.36 20.83
CA ARG A 74 -10.24 9.23 19.73
C ARG A 74 -8.72 9.18 19.53
N GLY A 75 -7.95 9.00 20.60
CA GLY A 75 -6.48 8.86 20.55
C GLY A 75 -6.03 7.57 19.87
N GLU A 76 -6.69 6.44 20.14
CA GLU A 76 -6.40 5.17 19.46
C GLU A 76 -6.74 5.25 17.97
N ILE A 77 -7.86 5.91 17.61
CA ILE A 77 -8.22 6.15 16.21
C ILE A 77 -7.15 7.01 15.53
N ALA A 78 -6.71 8.10 16.17
CA ALA A 78 -5.67 8.98 15.62
C ALA A 78 -4.36 8.23 15.35
N ALA A 79 -3.90 7.42 16.33
CA ALA A 79 -2.69 6.61 16.18
C ALA A 79 -2.79 5.65 14.98
N LEU A 80 -3.93 4.94 14.85
CA LEU A 80 -4.18 4.04 13.72
C LEU A 80 -4.20 4.78 12.38
N VAL A 81 -4.85 5.96 12.33
CA VAL A 81 -4.88 6.78 11.10
C VAL A 81 -3.47 7.22 10.72
N PHE A 82 -2.67 7.71 11.67
CA PHE A 82 -1.31 8.16 11.40
C PHE A 82 -0.40 7.02 10.93
N GLU A 83 -0.51 5.83 11.53
CA GLU A 83 0.20 4.64 11.06
C GLU A 83 -0.16 4.30 9.60
N ARG A 84 -1.45 4.41 9.22
CA ARG A 84 -1.86 4.17 7.83
C ARG A 84 -1.40 5.27 6.86
N LEU A 85 -1.36 6.52 7.30
CA LEU A 85 -0.81 7.62 6.51
C LEU A 85 0.69 7.46 6.28
N GLU A 86 1.45 7.00 7.28
CA GLU A 86 2.86 6.63 7.15
C GLU A 86 3.06 5.49 6.15
N GLN A 87 2.12 4.54 6.10
CA GLN A 87 2.07 3.46 5.08
C GLN A 87 1.55 3.94 3.71
N ARG A 88 1.39 5.26 3.51
CA ARG A 88 0.88 5.89 2.28
C ARG A 88 -0.47 5.30 1.82
N GLN A 89 -1.37 5.04 2.77
CA GLN A 89 -2.74 4.68 2.44
C GLN A 89 -3.55 5.94 2.09
N SER A 90 -4.43 5.82 1.10
CA SER A 90 -5.38 6.89 0.76
C SER A 90 -6.42 7.08 1.86
N HIS A 91 -7.06 8.26 1.93
CA HIS A 91 -8.17 8.51 2.85
C HIS A 91 -9.27 7.45 2.72
N ALA A 92 -9.60 7.03 1.50
CA ALA A 92 -10.61 6.01 1.27
C ALA A 92 -10.20 4.65 1.88
N GLU A 93 -8.94 4.23 1.70
CA GLU A 93 -8.43 2.99 2.31
C GLU A 93 -8.49 3.05 3.84
N ILE A 94 -8.17 4.20 4.43
CA ILE A 94 -8.21 4.42 5.89
C ILE A 94 -9.65 4.36 6.41
N VAL A 95 -10.57 5.10 5.78
CA VAL A 95 -12.01 5.09 6.12
C VAL A 95 -12.56 3.67 6.07
N ILE A 96 -12.29 2.94 4.98
CA ILE A 96 -12.76 1.56 4.80
C ILE A 96 -12.12 0.62 5.83
N GLY A 97 -10.80 0.73 6.03
CA GLY A 97 -10.02 -0.18 6.88
C GLY A 97 -10.32 -0.02 8.35
N LEU A 98 -10.52 1.23 8.81
CA LEU A 98 -10.79 1.54 10.22
C LEU A 98 -12.29 1.69 10.53
N ARG A 99 -13.14 1.78 9.51
CA ARG A 99 -14.59 2.03 9.63
C ARG A 99 -14.91 3.29 10.43
N ILE A 100 -14.24 4.37 10.07
CA ILE A 100 -14.40 5.70 10.69
C ILE A 100 -14.93 6.69 9.66
N GLU A 101 -15.54 7.77 10.12
CA GLU A 101 -16.11 8.80 9.24
C GLU A 101 -15.03 9.50 8.41
N PRO A 102 -15.29 9.81 7.12
CA PRO A 102 -14.33 10.47 6.25
C PRO A 102 -13.94 11.86 6.75
N GLU A 103 -14.86 12.58 7.39
CA GLU A 103 -14.61 13.90 7.99
C GLU A 103 -13.52 13.81 9.06
N LEU A 104 -13.59 12.81 9.95
CA LEU A 104 -12.59 12.59 10.99
C LEU A 104 -11.21 12.23 10.40
N VAL A 105 -11.16 11.48 9.30
CA VAL A 105 -9.90 11.19 8.60
C VAL A 105 -9.31 12.46 8.00
N GLY A 106 -10.14 13.32 7.41
CA GLY A 106 -9.71 14.63 6.91
C GLY A 106 -9.11 15.50 8.02
N GLU A 107 -9.81 15.64 9.15
CA GLU A 107 -9.32 16.38 10.31
C GLU A 107 -7.96 15.84 10.82
N LEU A 108 -7.83 14.51 10.92
CA LEU A 108 -6.58 13.88 11.38
C LEU A 108 -5.47 14.02 10.34
N PHE A 109 -5.77 13.96 9.04
CA PHE A 109 -4.79 14.21 7.98
C PHE A 109 -4.24 15.64 8.07
N ASP A 110 -5.10 16.64 8.25
CA ASP A 110 -4.69 18.02 8.44
C ASP A 110 -3.77 18.16 9.67
N GLN A 111 -4.14 17.52 10.79
CA GLN A 111 -3.30 17.46 11.98
C GLN A 111 -1.96 16.74 11.76
N TYR A 112 -1.93 15.70 10.94
CA TYR A 112 -0.71 14.97 10.58
C TYR A 112 0.23 15.85 9.73
N CYS A 113 -0.32 16.56 8.74
CA CYS A 113 0.42 17.44 7.85
C CYS A 113 0.97 18.68 8.58
N LEU A 114 0.14 19.31 9.42
CA LEU A 114 0.51 20.52 10.19
C LEU A 114 1.32 20.20 11.45
N GLY A 115 1.31 18.93 11.89
CA GLY A 115 1.82 18.51 13.19
C GLY A 115 0.84 18.80 14.32
N LEU A 116 0.69 17.85 15.25
CA LEU A 116 -0.09 18.04 16.48
C LEU A 116 0.53 19.16 17.31
N THR A 117 -0.06 20.37 17.44
CA THR A 117 0.30 21.23 18.58
C THR A 117 -0.68 22.36 18.91
N GLU A 118 -0.65 22.76 20.18
CA GLU A 118 -0.97 24.14 20.59
C GLU A 118 0.21 24.87 21.27
N ARG A 119 1.43 24.31 21.30
CA ARG A 119 2.63 25.01 21.84
C ARG A 119 3.94 24.86 21.06
N GLN A 120 3.94 24.31 19.84
CA GLN A 120 5.13 24.29 18.97
C GLN A 120 4.87 24.94 17.62
N LEU A 121 4.31 26.16 17.65
CA LEU A 121 4.54 27.20 16.64
C LEU A 121 6.02 27.65 16.65
N ARG A 122 6.94 26.68 16.53
CA ARG A 122 8.29 26.87 16.02
C ARG A 122 8.37 25.99 14.79
N LYS A 123 8.10 26.60 13.64
CA LYS A 123 8.62 26.23 12.31
C LYS A 123 8.99 24.76 12.19
N ARG A 124 8.01 23.86 12.14
CA ARG A 124 8.29 22.49 11.74
C ARG A 124 7.95 22.39 10.27
N GLU A 125 8.95 22.05 9.48
CA GLU A 125 8.80 21.82 8.05
C GLU A 125 7.62 20.89 7.79
N PRO A 126 6.76 21.17 6.79
CA PRO A 126 5.65 20.31 6.44
C PRO A 126 6.13 18.87 6.25
N ARG A 127 5.38 17.88 6.75
CA ARG A 127 5.67 16.45 6.57
C ARG A 127 5.31 15.94 5.17
N VAL A 128 5.49 16.77 4.15
CA VAL A 128 5.41 16.37 2.75
C VAL A 128 6.82 16.17 2.22
N PRO A 129 7.05 15.23 1.28
CA PRO A 129 8.38 15.02 0.72
C PRO A 129 8.91 16.32 0.10
N LEU A 130 10.20 16.60 0.30
CA LEU A 130 10.88 17.62 -0.50
C LEU A 130 11.00 17.10 -1.93
N MET A 131 10.92 17.99 -2.91
CA MET A 131 11.10 17.61 -4.32
C MET A 131 12.48 16.98 -4.55
N GLU A 132 13.51 17.41 -3.83
CA GLU A 132 14.86 16.85 -3.91
C GLU A 132 14.99 15.43 -3.34
N ASP A 133 14.07 15.02 -2.46
CA ASP A 133 14.04 13.67 -1.89
C ASP A 133 13.42 12.65 -2.85
N ILE A 134 12.72 13.12 -3.89
CA ILE A 134 12.03 12.25 -4.85
C ILE A 134 12.83 12.17 -6.15
N GLU A 135 13.37 10.99 -6.44
CA GLU A 135 14.07 10.73 -7.70
C GLU A 135 13.13 10.94 -8.90
N THR A 136 13.43 11.90 -9.77
CA THR A 136 12.73 12.03 -11.05
C THR A 136 13.27 10.98 -12.02
N ALA A 137 12.37 10.23 -12.65
CA ALA A 137 12.73 9.10 -13.50
C ALA A 137 11.94 9.09 -14.82
N THR A 138 12.48 8.40 -15.82
CA THR A 138 11.78 8.21 -17.09
C THR A 138 10.84 7.00 -17.03
N ARG A 139 9.93 6.86 -18.02
CA ARG A 139 9.10 5.65 -18.17
C ARG A 139 9.95 4.38 -18.26
N LEU A 140 11.12 4.45 -18.91
CA LEU A 140 12.01 3.30 -19.06
C LEU A 140 12.59 2.88 -17.70
N ASP A 141 13.01 3.84 -16.88
CA ASP A 141 13.52 3.58 -15.53
C ASP A 141 12.44 2.96 -14.64
N LEU A 142 11.21 3.49 -14.70
CA LEU A 142 10.06 2.90 -14.02
C LEU A 142 9.83 1.47 -14.48
N THR A 143 9.77 1.22 -15.80
CA THR A 143 9.55 -0.12 -16.36
C THR A 143 10.59 -1.12 -15.87
N LYS A 144 11.87 -0.71 -15.84
CA LYS A 144 12.97 -1.53 -15.32
C LYS A 144 12.78 -1.86 -13.83
N ARG A 145 12.43 -0.86 -13.00
CA ARG A 145 12.22 -1.04 -11.55
C ARG A 145 11.00 -1.90 -11.23
N LEU A 146 9.90 -1.70 -11.95
CA LEU A 146 8.72 -2.54 -11.82
C LEU A 146 9.00 -3.98 -12.26
N GLY A 147 9.72 -4.19 -13.36
CA GLY A 147 10.11 -5.53 -13.82
C GLY A 147 11.12 -6.25 -12.89
N ALA A 148 11.89 -5.50 -12.11
CA ALA A 148 12.86 -6.03 -11.15
C ALA A 148 12.28 -6.34 -9.76
N LEU A 149 10.96 -6.23 -9.57
CA LEU A 149 10.32 -6.54 -8.30
C LEU A 149 10.43 -8.04 -7.96
N PRO A 150 10.62 -8.40 -6.68
CA PRO A 150 10.83 -9.77 -6.26
C PRO A 150 9.60 -10.65 -6.50
N GLU A 151 9.76 -11.75 -7.22
CA GLU A 151 8.66 -12.70 -7.54
C GLU A 151 8.10 -13.44 -6.33
N VAL A 152 8.91 -13.56 -5.28
CA VAL A 152 8.56 -14.33 -4.08
C VAL A 152 8.09 -13.44 -2.94
N GLU A 153 8.02 -12.12 -3.10
CA GLU A 153 7.61 -11.21 -2.04
C GLU A 153 6.43 -10.36 -2.50
N VAL A 154 5.50 -10.09 -1.58
CA VAL A 154 4.46 -9.10 -1.84
C VAL A 154 5.10 -7.72 -1.75
N THR A 155 4.89 -6.91 -2.77
CA THR A 155 5.27 -5.50 -2.81
C THR A 155 4.00 -4.66 -2.92
N ARG A 156 3.86 -3.63 -2.09
CA ARG A 156 2.82 -2.60 -2.27
C ARG A 156 3.34 -1.51 -3.19
N ILE A 157 2.64 -1.26 -4.27
CA ILE A 157 2.85 -0.12 -5.16
C ILE A 157 1.89 0.98 -4.71
N SER A 158 2.43 2.07 -4.18
CA SER A 158 1.66 3.25 -3.78
C SER A 158 1.73 4.33 -4.85
N ILE A 159 0.59 4.91 -5.20
CA ILE A 159 0.42 5.89 -6.28
C ILE A 159 -0.11 7.19 -5.68
N GLY A 160 0.67 8.25 -5.85
CA GLY A 160 0.27 9.62 -5.52
C GLY A 160 0.25 10.44 -6.81
N ARG A 161 -0.84 11.19 -7.06
CA ARG A 161 -0.90 12.10 -8.20
C ARG A 161 -0.12 13.36 -7.86
N TRP A 162 0.89 13.66 -8.67
CA TRP A 162 1.63 14.90 -8.54
C TRP A 162 0.81 16.07 -9.09
N ARG A 163 0.79 17.18 -8.34
CA ARG A 163 0.04 18.41 -8.66
C ARG A 163 0.97 19.61 -8.88
N GLY A 164 2.28 19.42 -8.80
CA GLY A 164 3.28 20.47 -8.87
C GLY A 164 3.99 20.68 -7.53
N VAL A 165 4.56 21.86 -7.38
CA VAL A 165 5.18 22.31 -6.13
C VAL A 165 4.08 22.77 -5.17
N TYR A 166 4.19 22.39 -3.91
CA TYR A 166 3.24 22.74 -2.86
C TYR A 166 3.34 24.24 -2.56
N PRO A 167 2.21 24.96 -2.54
CA PRO A 167 2.20 26.39 -2.24
C PRO A 167 2.33 26.61 -0.73
N ALA A 168 3.50 26.35 -0.14
CA ALA A 168 3.82 26.77 1.23
C ALA A 168 4.49 28.14 1.20
N GLY A 169 4.04 29.06 2.07
CA GLY A 169 4.53 30.42 2.16
C GLY A 169 5.91 30.54 2.82
N ASP A 170 6.67 31.54 2.37
CA ASP A 170 7.95 32.08 2.88
C ASP A 170 9.17 31.15 3.01
N ASP A 171 9.00 29.84 3.15
CA ASP A 171 10.10 28.88 3.22
C ASP A 171 10.53 28.49 1.80
N LYS A 172 11.80 28.76 1.43
CA LYS A 172 12.38 28.57 0.07
C LYS A 172 12.49 27.10 -0.38
N ALA A 173 11.83 26.16 0.29
CA ALA A 173 11.92 24.74 -0.04
C ALA A 173 10.78 24.34 -0.99
N ASP A 174 11.14 23.69 -2.11
CA ASP A 174 10.19 23.16 -3.06
C ASP A 174 9.64 21.82 -2.55
N TYR A 175 8.51 21.90 -1.85
CA TYR A 175 7.78 20.73 -1.36
C TYR A 175 6.95 20.10 -2.49
N ALA A 176 6.81 18.77 -2.53
CA ALA A 176 5.98 18.11 -3.53
C ALA A 176 4.49 18.15 -3.17
N TRP A 177 3.63 18.70 -4.05
CA TRP A 177 2.18 18.62 -3.88
C TRP A 177 1.65 17.31 -4.43
N ILE A 178 1.35 16.36 -3.55
CA ILE A 178 0.94 15.00 -3.92
C ILE A 178 -0.44 14.69 -3.33
N VAL A 179 -1.33 14.13 -4.16
CA VAL A 179 -2.63 13.60 -3.74
C VAL A 179 -2.57 12.07 -3.79
N GLU A 180 -2.56 11.41 -2.64
CA GLU A 180 -2.53 9.95 -2.55
C GLU A 180 -3.76 9.32 -3.20
N LEU A 181 -3.56 8.51 -4.25
CA LEU A 181 -4.61 7.74 -4.92
C LEU A 181 -4.76 6.33 -4.34
N GLY A 182 -3.90 5.97 -3.38
CA GLY A 182 -3.84 4.66 -2.73
C GLY A 182 -2.81 3.76 -3.40
N GLY A 183 -3.03 2.45 -3.40
CA GLY A 183 -2.08 1.53 -3.99
C GLY A 183 -2.66 0.15 -4.24
N PHE A 184 -1.81 -0.74 -4.73
CA PHE A 184 -2.15 -2.14 -4.96
C PHE A 184 -0.95 -3.04 -4.65
N HIS A 185 -1.23 -4.32 -4.43
CA HIS A 185 -0.21 -5.31 -4.11
C HIS A 185 0.13 -6.12 -5.35
N VAL A 186 1.42 -6.35 -5.57
CA VAL A 186 1.97 -7.17 -6.64
C VAL A 186 2.86 -8.25 -6.06
N SER A 187 2.96 -9.37 -6.77
CA SER A 187 3.93 -10.44 -6.52
C SER A 187 4.81 -10.56 -7.76
N GLY A 188 6.07 -10.13 -7.67
CA GLY A 188 6.93 -9.99 -8.84
C GLY A 188 6.67 -8.73 -9.66
N GLY A 189 7.12 -8.77 -10.90
CA GLY A 189 7.06 -7.63 -11.80
C GLY A 189 5.64 -7.20 -12.14
N CYS A 190 5.44 -5.90 -12.29
CA CYS A 190 4.20 -5.32 -12.83
C CYS A 190 4.52 -4.34 -13.96
N THR A 191 3.51 -3.89 -14.68
CA THR A 191 3.72 -3.04 -15.87
C THR A 191 3.25 -1.61 -15.64
N VAL A 192 3.76 -0.70 -16.45
CA VAL A 192 3.26 0.68 -16.48
C VAL A 192 1.79 0.72 -16.91
N ASP A 193 1.40 -0.13 -17.85
CA ASP A 193 0.04 -0.20 -18.38
C ASP A 193 -0.97 -0.62 -17.29
N GLU A 194 -0.57 -1.50 -16.37
CA GLU A 194 -1.39 -1.84 -15.20
C GLU A 194 -1.65 -0.63 -14.28
N ILE A 195 -0.67 0.27 -14.15
CA ILE A 195 -0.82 1.50 -13.36
C ILE A 195 -1.75 2.48 -14.09
N THR A 196 -1.50 2.74 -15.38
CA THR A 196 -2.32 3.69 -16.15
C THR A 196 -3.75 3.20 -16.35
N GLN A 197 -3.98 1.89 -16.49
CA GLN A 197 -5.32 1.31 -16.53
C GLN A 197 -6.10 1.54 -15.23
N ARG A 198 -5.43 1.52 -14.07
CA ARG A 198 -6.06 1.69 -12.75
C ARG A 198 -6.31 3.16 -12.39
N TYR A 199 -5.34 4.03 -12.68
CA TYR A 199 -5.33 5.41 -12.17
C TYR A 199 -5.48 6.47 -13.27
N GLY A 200 -5.52 6.06 -14.54
CA GLY A 200 -5.52 6.92 -15.72
C GLY A 200 -4.12 7.45 -16.06
N PRO A 201 -3.97 8.18 -17.18
CA PRO A 201 -2.73 8.85 -17.51
C PRO A 201 -2.46 10.05 -16.60
N GLY A 202 -1.19 10.46 -16.46
CA GLY A 202 -0.79 11.68 -15.75
C GLY A 202 0.56 11.57 -15.05
N SER A 203 0.88 12.57 -14.24
CA SER A 203 2.14 12.61 -13.48
C SER A 203 1.95 12.03 -12.08
N TYR A 204 2.87 11.15 -11.68
CA TYR A 204 2.73 10.32 -10.49
C TYR A 204 4.01 10.26 -9.68
N ARG A 205 3.85 10.33 -8.36
CA ARG A 205 4.79 9.75 -7.42
C ARG A 205 4.45 8.28 -7.21
N ILE A 206 5.38 7.39 -7.54
CA ILE A 206 5.21 5.94 -7.47
C ILE A 206 6.25 5.38 -6.49
N SER A 207 5.79 4.66 -5.49
CA SER A 207 6.65 4.11 -4.44
C SER A 207 6.41 2.61 -4.29
N ALA A 208 7.49 1.83 -4.15
CA ALA A 208 7.41 0.39 -3.88
C ALA A 208 7.84 0.08 -2.45
N TYR A 209 6.94 -0.57 -1.71
CA TYR A 209 7.16 -0.97 -0.32
C TYR A 209 7.19 -2.50 -0.20
N GLY A 210 8.29 -3.02 0.34
CA GLY A 210 8.38 -4.42 0.74
C GLY A 210 7.75 -4.64 2.11
N PHE A 211 7.20 -5.83 2.34
CA PHE A 211 6.74 -6.26 3.67
C PHE A 211 7.76 -7.17 4.40
N ASN A 212 8.73 -7.73 3.67
CA ASN A 212 9.77 -8.58 4.24
C ASN A 212 11.10 -8.45 3.46
N PRO A 213 12.12 -7.75 3.98
CA PRO A 213 12.02 -6.87 5.15
C PRO A 213 11.04 -5.71 4.90
N PRO A 214 10.35 -5.21 5.93
CA PRO A 214 9.47 -4.05 5.78
C PRO A 214 10.28 -2.81 5.44
N GLY A 215 9.87 -2.06 4.41
CA GLY A 215 10.53 -0.79 4.09
C GLY A 215 10.30 -0.30 2.67
N LEU A 216 10.65 0.96 2.44
CA LEU A 216 10.69 1.58 1.13
C LEU A 216 11.84 0.97 0.31
N ARG A 217 11.53 0.44 -0.88
CA ARG A 217 12.54 -0.05 -1.83
C ARG A 217 13.02 1.06 -2.74
N TRP A 218 12.08 1.84 -3.25
CA TRP A 218 12.33 3.00 -4.09
C TRP A 218 11.07 3.87 -4.16
N GLU A 219 11.27 5.14 -4.46
CA GLU A 219 10.25 6.15 -4.68
C GLU A 219 10.69 7.02 -5.86
N LEU A 220 9.78 7.23 -6.81
CA LEU A 220 10.06 7.95 -8.06
C LEU A 220 8.98 8.98 -8.35
N LEU A 221 9.35 10.08 -8.99
CA LEU A 221 8.45 10.99 -9.67
C LEU A 221 8.55 10.73 -11.17
N ILE A 222 7.41 10.45 -11.81
CA ILE A 222 7.28 10.27 -13.25
C ILE A 222 6.30 11.31 -13.78
N GLU A 223 6.76 12.13 -14.71
CA GLU A 223 5.91 13.08 -15.43
C GLU A 223 5.27 12.39 -16.66
N ASP A 224 4.00 12.72 -16.93
CA ASP A 224 3.28 12.32 -18.13
C ASP A 224 3.31 10.80 -18.45
N LEU A 225 2.92 9.99 -17.45
CA LEU A 225 2.72 8.55 -17.63
C LEU A 225 1.45 8.31 -18.47
N ALA A 226 1.62 8.02 -19.77
CA ALA A 226 0.53 7.77 -20.73
C ALA A 226 0.26 6.27 -21.00
#